data_AF-A0A9D2FAT5-F1
#
_entry.id   AF-A0A9D2FAT5-F1
#
_cell.length_a   1.000
_cell.length_b   1.000
_cell.length_c   1.000
_cell.angle_alpha   90.00
_cell.angle_beta   90.00
_cell.angle_gamma   90.00
#
_symmetry.space_group_name_H-M   'P 1'
#
loop_
_entity.id
_entity.type
_entity.pdbx_description
1 polymer ?
#
loop_
_entity_poly.entity_id
_entity_poly.type
_entity_poly.pdbx_seq_one_letter_code
_entity_poly.pdbx_strand_id
1 'polypeptide(L)'
;MSQSGLALKLHISQSTISAYETGERVPDLENLMTIAEFFHVSLDYLAGLSNVKQQLRQSDLSPDELEHLCTYRQLSDMDREKVKSYIHGLQNRS
;
A
#
# COMPACT_ATOMS: atom_id res chain seq x y z
N MET A 1 -9.93 -10.38 10.05
CA MET A 1 -10.09 -9.30 11.05
C MET A 1 -11.56 -8.99 11.18
N SER A 2 -12.11 -8.87 12.39
CA SER A 2 -13.53 -8.52 12.61
C SER A 2 -13.73 -7.01 12.74
N GLN A 3 -14.92 -6.50 12.43
CA GLN A 3 -15.28 -5.08 12.62
C GLN A 3 -15.03 -4.62 14.06
N SER A 4 -15.35 -5.46 15.06
CA SER A 4 -15.12 -5.16 16.48
C SER A 4 -13.63 -5.01 16.81
N GLY A 5 -12.77 -5.82 16.18
CA GLY A 5 -11.32 -5.72 16.35
C GLY A 5 -10.73 -4.46 15.70
N LEU A 6 -11.26 -4.05 14.55
CA LEU A 6 -10.88 -2.81 13.89
C LEU A 6 -11.33 -1.59 14.69
N ALA A 7 -12.57 -1.61 15.17
CA ALA A 7 -13.17 -0.58 16.02
C ALA A 7 -12.32 -0.31 17.28
N LEU A 8 -11.86 -1.37 17.95
CA LEU A 8 -10.99 -1.26 19.13
C LEU A 8 -9.65 -0.57 18.80
N LYS A 9 -9.04 -0.91 17.66
CA LYS A 9 -7.75 -0.33 17.25
C LYS A 9 -7.87 1.12 16.78
N LEU A 10 -9.00 1.49 16.19
CA LEU A 10 -9.28 2.84 15.73
C LEU A 10 -9.96 3.71 16.80
N HIS A 11 -10.17 3.18 18.02
CA HIS A 11 -10.84 3.87 19.12
C HIS A 11 -12.24 4.42 18.76
N ILE A 12 -12.96 3.73 17.87
CA ILE A 12 -14.33 4.09 17.46
C ILE A 12 -15.29 2.93 17.69
N SER A 13 -16.60 3.19 17.64
CA SER A 13 -17.59 2.12 17.83
C SER A 13 -17.65 1.18 16.62
N GLN A 14 -18.04 -0.08 16.85
CA GLN A 14 -18.32 -1.00 15.75
C GLN A 14 -19.41 -0.48 14.81
N SER A 15 -20.42 0.22 15.35
CA SER A 15 -21.45 0.88 14.53
C SER A 15 -20.88 1.96 13.62
N THR A 16 -19.83 2.67 14.06
CA THR A 16 -19.15 3.68 13.23
C THR A 16 -18.40 3.01 12.07
N ILE A 17 -17.72 1.89 12.32
CA ILE A 17 -17.10 1.08 11.26
C ILE A 17 -18.15 0.60 10.26
N SER A 18 -19.27 0.06 10.74
CA SER A 18 -20.34 -0.40 9.86
C SER A 18 -20.90 0.73 9.00
N ALA A 19 -21.10 1.92 9.56
CA ALA A 19 -21.57 3.09 8.82
C ALA A 19 -20.55 3.57 7.77
N TYR A 20 -19.24 3.40 8.01
CA TYR A 20 -18.21 3.66 7.01
C TYR A 20 -18.27 2.66 5.86
N GLU A 21 -18.40 1.36 6.18
CA GLU A 21 -18.45 0.28 5.18
C GLU A 21 -19.71 0.34 4.29
N THR A 22 -20.84 0.80 4.83
CA THR A 22 -22.09 0.96 4.07
C THR A 22 -22.20 2.32 3.36
N GLY A 23 -21.26 3.24 3.62
CA GLY A 23 -21.30 4.60 3.08
C GLY A 23 -22.33 5.52 3.72
N GLU A 24 -22.98 5.11 4.82
CA GLU A 24 -23.89 5.95 5.61
C GLU A 24 -23.16 7.13 6.25
N ARG A 25 -21.86 6.96 6.54
CA ARG A 25 -20.99 8.00 7.09
C ARG A 25 -19.65 8.02 6.38
N VAL A 26 -19.13 9.22 6.14
CA VAL A 26 -17.76 9.41 5.64
C VAL A 26 -16.85 9.66 6.85
N PRO A 27 -15.71 8.96 6.98
CA PRO A 27 -14.74 9.26 8.02
C PRO A 27 -14.12 10.64 7.81
N ASP A 28 -13.80 11.34 8.89
CA ASP A 28 -12.99 12.56 8.81
C ASP A 28 -11.53 12.24 8.45
N LEU A 29 -10.74 13.29 8.20
CA LEU A 29 -9.35 13.15 7.78
C LEU A 29 -8.50 12.40 8.82
N GLU A 30 -8.73 12.64 10.11
CA GLU A 30 -7.98 11.98 11.19
C GLU A 30 -8.23 10.47 11.19
N ASN A 31 -9.51 10.06 11.13
CA ASN A 31 -9.88 8.65 11.02
C ASN A 31 -9.37 8.02 9.72
N LEU A 32 -9.43 8.75 8.58
CA LEU A 32 -8.87 8.27 7.31
C LEU A 32 -7.36 8.03 7.42
N MET A 33 -6.62 8.92 8.06
CA MET A 33 -5.18 8.75 8.29
C MET A 33 -4.90 7.53 9.16
N THR A 34 -5.63 7.35 10.26
CA THR A 34 -5.45 6.17 11.13
C THR A 34 -5.81 4.87 10.41
N ILE A 35 -6.88 4.86 9.60
CA ILE A 35 -7.25 3.70 8.78
C ILE A 35 -6.14 3.40 7.76
N ALA A 36 -5.62 4.42 7.07
CA ALA A 36 -4.56 4.27 6.08
C ALA A 36 -3.27 3.72 6.70
N GLU A 37 -2.85 4.26 7.84
CA GLU A 37 -1.70 3.75 8.61
C GLU A 37 -1.92 2.31 9.05
N PHE A 38 -3.11 2.00 9.58
CA PHE A 38 -3.46 0.67 10.07
C PHE A 38 -3.39 -0.40 8.98
N PHE A 39 -3.88 -0.11 7.78
CA PHE A 39 -3.81 -1.02 6.64
C PHE A 39 -2.50 -0.93 5.85
N HIS A 40 -1.60 -0.05 6.25
CA HIS A 40 -0.39 0.30 5.49
C HIS A 40 -0.73 0.58 4.02
N VAL A 41 -1.62 1.56 3.80
CA VAL A 41 -2.01 2.04 2.47
C VAL A 41 -1.93 3.56 2.40
N SER A 42 -1.96 4.13 1.20
CA SER A 42 -2.09 5.57 0.99
C SER A 42 -3.55 6.03 1.11
N LEU A 43 -3.74 7.32 1.40
CA LEU A 43 -5.07 7.94 1.36
C LEU A 43 -5.68 7.86 -0.05
N ASP A 44 -4.86 8.00 -1.09
CA ASP A 44 -5.32 7.86 -2.47
C ASP A 44 -5.87 6.46 -2.75
N TYR A 45 -5.23 5.41 -2.22
CA TYR A 45 -5.74 4.05 -2.34
C TYR A 45 -7.04 3.89 -1.53
N LEU A 46 -7.08 4.39 -0.30
CA LEU A 46 -8.26 4.32 0.56
C LEU A 46 -9.47 5.04 -0.03
N ALA A 47 -9.24 6.16 -0.72
CA ALA A 47 -10.27 6.94 -1.40
C ALA A 47 -10.61 6.43 -2.82
N GLY A 48 -9.97 5.36 -3.30
CA GLY A 48 -10.20 4.82 -4.64
C GLY A 48 -9.63 5.65 -5.79
N LEU A 49 -8.71 6.58 -5.50
CA LEU A 49 -8.02 7.42 -6.48
C LEU A 49 -6.77 6.75 -7.07
N SER A 50 -6.31 5.65 -6.46
CA SER A 50 -5.15 4.88 -6.90
C SER A 50 -5.34 3.39 -6.70
N ASN A 51 -4.85 2.58 -7.63
CA ASN A 51 -4.76 1.12 -7.47
C ASN A 51 -3.49 0.68 -6.72
N VAL A 52 -2.58 1.61 -6.41
CA VAL A 52 -1.32 1.34 -5.74
C VAL A 52 -1.52 1.51 -4.23
N LYS A 53 -1.47 0.39 -3.49
CA LYS A 53 -1.68 0.33 -2.03
C LYS A 53 -0.77 1.30 -1.28
N GLN A 54 0.53 1.28 -1.54
CA GLN A 54 1.46 2.29 -1.04
C GLN A 54 2.36 2.76 -2.16
N GLN A 55 2.57 4.07 -2.22
CA GLN A 55 3.68 4.61 -2.98
C GLN A 55 4.96 4.35 -2.19
N LEU A 56 5.90 3.62 -2.77
CA LEU A 56 7.25 3.49 -2.23
C LEU A 56 7.89 4.87 -2.20
N ARG A 57 8.16 5.39 -1.00
CA ARG A 57 8.97 6.60 -0.84
C ARG A 57 10.43 6.21 -0.84
N GLN A 58 11.31 7.12 -1.26
CA GLN A 58 12.76 6.86 -1.19
C GLN A 58 13.24 6.56 0.23
N SER A 59 12.59 7.13 1.25
CA SER A 59 12.86 6.85 2.66
C SER A 59 12.57 5.41 3.08
N ASP A 60 11.74 4.70 2.31
CA ASP A 60 11.29 3.35 2.65
C ASP A 60 12.25 2.28 2.09
N LEU A 61 13.22 2.69 1.27
CA LEU A 61 14.16 1.81 0.58
C LEU A 61 15.48 1.76 1.33
N SER A 62 16.00 0.56 1.54
CA SER A 62 17.35 0.36 2.04
C SER A 62 18.41 0.89 1.04
N PRO A 63 19.64 1.18 1.50
CA PRO A 63 20.71 1.60 0.61
C PRO A 63 20.97 0.62 -0.55
N ASP A 64 20.82 -0.68 -0.29
CA ASP A 64 21.00 -1.75 -1.29
C ASP A 64 19.89 -1.72 -2.36
N GLU A 65 18.63 -1.60 -1.94
CA GLU A 65 17.50 -1.44 -2.87
C GLU A 65 17.62 -0.17 -3.73
N LEU A 66 18.10 0.92 -3.15
CA LEU A 66 18.39 2.16 -3.87
C LEU A 66 19.50 1.97 -4.91
N GLU A 67 20.58 1.26 -4.55
CA GLU A 67 21.67 0.95 -5.48
C GLU A 67 21.17 0.09 -6.65
N HIS A 68 20.33 -0.91 -6.38
CA HIS A 68 19.70 -1.73 -7.40
C HIS A 68 18.81 -0.91 -8.34
N LEU A 69 17.99 0.01 -7.80
CA LEU A 69 17.16 0.90 -8.62
C LEU A 69 18.00 1.85 -9.48
N CYS A 70 19.07 2.43 -8.94
CA CYS A 70 20.00 3.26 -9.68
C CYS A 70 20.64 2.48 -10.84
N THR A 71 21.11 1.27 -10.56
CA THR A 71 21.67 0.37 -11.57
C THR A 71 20.65 0.04 -12.64
N TYR A 72 19.43 -0.36 -12.26
CA TYR A 72 18.34 -0.68 -13.17
C TYR A 72 17.97 0.50 -14.08
N ARG A 73 17.99 1.74 -13.55
CA ARG A 73 17.72 2.96 -14.33
C ARG A 73 18.78 3.25 -15.38
N GLN A 74 20.01 2.76 -15.22
CA GLN A 74 21.09 2.94 -16.20
C GLN A 74 21.09 1.86 -17.30
N LEU A 75 20.33 0.78 -17.14
CA LEU A 75 20.27 -0.31 -18.13
C LEU A 75 19.55 0.10 -19.41
N SER A 76 19.92 -0.58 -20.50
CA SER A 76 19.20 -0.54 -21.78
C SER A 76 17.81 -1.17 -21.64
N ASP A 77 16.88 -0.82 -22.54
CA ASP A 77 15.53 -1.42 -22.53
C ASP A 77 15.57 -2.94 -22.68
N MET A 78 16.49 -3.46 -23.49
CA MET A 78 16.69 -4.91 -23.66
C MET A 78 17.11 -5.58 -22.34
N ASP A 79 18.04 -4.98 -21.59
CA ASP A 79 18.53 -5.57 -20.35
C ASP A 79 17.52 -5.43 -19.21
N ARG A 80 16.75 -4.34 -19.18
CA ARG A 80 15.59 -4.22 -18.27
C ARG A 80 14.57 -5.34 -18.52
N GLU A 81 14.33 -5.69 -19.78
CA GLU A 81 13.39 -6.77 -20.12
C GLU A 81 13.90 -8.14 -19.67
N LYS A 82 15.21 -8.39 -19.79
CA LYS A 82 15.84 -9.59 -19.20
C LYS A 82 15.62 -9.62 -17.69
N VAL A 83 15.90 -8.53 -16.98
CA VAL A 83 15.70 -8.43 -15.52
C VAL A 83 14.25 -8.76 -15.14
N LYS A 84 13.25 -8.18 -15.83
CA LYS A 84 11.84 -8.52 -15.59
C LYS A 84 11.55 -10.00 -15.80
N SER A 85 12.07 -10.59 -16.88
CA SER A 85 11.86 -12.01 -17.18
C SER A 85 12.43 -12.93 -16.09
N TYR A 86 13.61 -12.58 -15.55
CA TYR A 86 14.23 -13.31 -14.45
C TYR A 86 13.40 -13.18 -13.16
N ILE A 87 12.97 -11.97 -12.80
CA ILE A 87 12.11 -11.74 -11.62
C ILE A 87 10.82 -12.55 -11.73
N HIS A 88 10.15 -12.50 -12.88
CA HIS A 88 8.92 -13.27 -13.10
C HIS A 88 9.15 -14.78 -12.99
N GLY A 89 10.27 -15.27 -13.53
CA GLY A 89 10.68 -16.67 -13.43
C GLY A 89 10.94 -17.13 -11.99
N LEU A 90 11.39 -16.23 -11.10
CA LEU A 90 11.58 -16.53 -9.68
C LEU A 90 10.25 -16.54 -8.91
N GLN A 91 9.34 -15.62 -9.21
CA GLN A 91 8.04 -15.50 -8.54
C GLN A 91 7.08 -16.65 -8.85
N ASN A 92 7.15 -17.24 -10.05
CA ASN A 92 6.29 -18.36 -10.44
C ASN A 92 6.80 -19.74 -9.97
N ARG A 93 7.94 -19.79 -9.26
CA ARG A 93 8.51 -21.03 -8.71
C ARG A 93 8.08 -21.31 -7.27
N SER A 94 7.33 -20.40 -6.64
CA SER A 94 6.77 -20.53 -5.29
C SER A 94 5.30 -20.89 -5.31
#